data_AF-A0A7C1YT77-F1
#
_entry.id   AF-A0A7C1YT77-F1
#
_cell.length_a   1.000
_cell.length_b   1.000
_cell.length_c   1.000
_cell.angle_alpha   90.00
_cell.angle_beta   90.00
_cell.angle_gamma   90.00
#
_symmetry.space_group_name_H-M   'P 1'
#
loop_
_entity.id
_entity.type
_entity.pdbx_description
1 polymer ?
#
loop_
_entity_poly.entity_id
_entity_poly.type
_entity_poly.pdbx_seq_one_letter_code
_entity_poly.pdbx_strand_id
1 'polypeptide(L)'
;MKAGSRLEKILEAGHFAVTGELGPPRGADAEVIKEKAEHLRGKVDSINVTDNQTSVVRMCSMTVCKILLGMGLEPNLQMVCRDRNRIAIQSDLLSAYALGI
;
A
#
# COMPACT_ATOMS: atom_id res chain seq x y z
N MET A 1 15.95 8.76 -8.40
CA MET A 1 14.81 9.69 -8.39
C MET A 1 14.19 9.61 -7.01
N LYS A 2 13.81 10.74 -6.41
CA LYS A 2 13.11 10.77 -5.12
C LYS A 2 11.62 10.52 -5.35
N ALA A 3 10.97 9.76 -4.47
CA ALA A 3 9.55 9.46 -4.50
C ALA A 3 8.69 10.71 -4.20
N GLY A 4 9.21 11.69 -3.46
CA GLY A 4 8.47 12.92 -3.11
C GLY A 4 7.32 12.69 -2.12
N SER A 5 7.26 11.49 -1.53
CA SER A 5 6.21 11.05 -0.60
C SER A 5 6.38 11.70 0.79
N ARG A 6 5.33 11.64 1.62
CA ARG A 6 5.37 12.05 3.02
C ARG A 6 6.40 11.24 3.80
N LEU A 7 6.42 9.91 3.62
CA LEU A 7 7.36 9.03 4.30
C LEU A 7 8.81 9.40 3.96
N GLU A 8 9.13 9.64 2.68
CA GLU A 8 10.44 10.13 2.27
C GLU A 8 10.79 11.45 2.97
N LYS A 9 9.90 12.44 2.93
CA LYS A 9 10.14 13.76 3.54
C LYS A 9 10.41 13.69 5.04
N ILE A 10 9.70 12.81 5.76
CA ILE A 10 9.88 12.63 7.21
C ILE A 10 11.24 12.00 7.51
N LEU A 11 11.60 10.95 6.76
CA LEU A 11 12.90 10.29 6.91
C LEU A 11 14.06 11.23 6.54
N GLU A 12 13.93 12.01 5.48
CA GLU A 12 14.95 12.99 5.06
C GLU A 12 15.12 14.14 6.06
N ALA A 13 14.04 14.55 6.74
CA ALA A 13 14.09 15.55 7.80
C ALA A 13 14.71 15.01 9.11
N GLY A 14 15.04 13.71 9.18
CA GLY A 14 15.56 13.08 10.39
C GLY A 14 14.52 12.90 11.49
N HIS A 15 13.23 12.97 11.16
CA HIS A 15 12.14 12.73 12.09
C HIS A 15 11.86 11.24 12.27
N PHE A 16 11.26 10.88 13.40
CA PHE A 16 10.80 9.52 13.65
C PHE A 16 9.55 9.24 12.82
N ALA A 17 9.66 8.33 11.85
CA ALA A 17 8.54 7.92 11.00
C ALA A 17 7.69 6.84 11.69
N VAL A 18 6.36 7.01 11.65
CA VAL A 18 5.41 6.01 12.15
C VAL A 18 4.66 5.41 10.96
N THR A 19 4.72 4.09 10.80
CA THR A 19 3.93 3.38 9.78
C THR A 19 2.91 2.46 10.42
N GLY A 20 1.76 2.32 9.76
CA GLY A 20 0.74 1.33 10.12
C GLY A 20 0.70 0.22 9.08
N GLU A 21 0.20 -0.96 9.45
CA GLU A 21 0.00 -2.06 8.52
C GLU A 21 -1.49 -2.29 8.26
N LEU A 22 -1.86 -2.44 6.99
CA LEU A 22 -3.23 -2.75 6.58
C LEU A 22 -3.23 -4.00 5.70
N GLY A 23 -3.95 -5.02 6.19
CA GLY A 23 -4.13 -6.27 5.46
C GLY A 23 -5.39 -6.29 4.59
N PRO A 24 -5.27 -6.60 3.28
CA PRO A 24 -6.44 -6.69 2.40
C PRO A 24 -7.44 -7.80 2.83
N PRO A 25 -8.75 -7.65 2.54
CA PRO A 25 -9.75 -8.66 2.85
C PRO A 25 -9.64 -9.87 1.92
N ARG A 26 -10.28 -10.99 2.30
CA ARG A 26 -10.43 -12.16 1.41
C ARG A 26 -11.49 -11.93 0.31
N GLY A 27 -12.40 -10.99 0.51
CA GLY A 27 -13.46 -10.64 -0.44
C GLY A 27 -13.12 -9.39 -1.27
N ALA A 28 -14.08 -8.97 -2.09
CA ALA A 28 -13.95 -7.81 -2.98
C ALA A 28 -14.57 -6.52 -2.43
N ASP A 29 -15.07 -6.53 -1.18
CA ASP A 29 -15.71 -5.36 -0.58
C ASP A 29 -14.66 -4.30 -0.18
N ALA A 30 -14.76 -3.13 -0.82
CA ALA A 30 -13.88 -2.00 -0.57
C ALA A 30 -14.20 -1.27 0.74
N GLU A 31 -15.41 -1.38 1.29
CA GLU A 31 -15.77 -0.72 2.54
C GLU A 31 -14.94 -1.26 3.70
N VAL A 32 -14.63 -2.56 3.71
CA VAL A 32 -13.74 -3.18 4.70
C VAL A 32 -12.34 -2.53 4.73
N ILE A 33 -11.85 -2.06 3.57
CA ILE A 33 -10.58 -1.33 3.49
C ILE A 33 -10.74 0.07 4.08
N LYS A 34 -11.80 0.78 3.70
CA LYS A 34 -12.05 2.16 4.14
C LYS A 34 -12.19 2.23 5.65
N GLU A 35 -12.99 1.35 6.25
CA GLU A 35 -13.16 1.26 7.71
C GLU A 35 -11.82 1.05 8.43
N LYS A 36 -11.00 0.10 7.95
CA LYS A 36 -9.67 -0.15 8.52
C LYS A 36 -8.73 1.04 8.37
N ALA A 37 -8.79 1.74 7.23
CA ALA A 37 -7.95 2.89 6.95
C ALA A 37 -8.28 4.08 7.88
N GLU A 38 -9.54 4.27 8.24
CA GLU A 38 -9.95 5.31 9.20
C GLU A 38 -9.32 5.12 10.58
N HIS A 39 -9.05 3.88 11.01
CA HIS A 39 -8.33 3.64 12.27
C HIS A 39 -6.89 4.18 12.26
N LEU A 40 -6.28 4.30 11.08
CA LEU A 40 -4.90 4.76 10.87
C LEU A 40 -4.81 6.25 10.52
N ARG A 41 -5.92 6.86 10.07
CA ARG A 41 -5.96 8.26 9.66
C ARG A 41 -5.45 9.18 10.78
N GLY A 42 -4.50 10.05 10.42
CA GLY A 42 -3.91 11.03 11.34
C GLY A 42 -2.99 10.44 12.41
N LYS A 43 -2.74 9.13 12.40
CA LYS A 43 -1.87 8.45 13.38
C LYS A 43 -0.57 7.91 12.79
N VAL A 44 -0.53 7.74 11.47
CA VAL A 44 0.62 7.17 10.76
C VAL A 44 1.00 8.06 9.57
N ASP A 45 2.27 8.02 9.21
CA ASP A 45 2.83 8.75 8.08
C ASP A 45 2.67 8.01 6.75
N SER A 46 2.62 6.69 6.81
CA SER A 46 2.36 5.82 5.66
C SER A 46 1.74 4.49 6.12
N ILE A 47 1.03 3.83 5.21
CA ILE A 47 0.33 2.58 5.44
C ILE A 47 0.98 1.49 4.59
N ASN A 48 1.64 0.53 5.24
CA ASN A 48 2.13 -0.68 4.61
C ASN A 48 0.94 -1.54 4.17
N VAL A 49 0.79 -1.70 2.85
CA VAL A 49 -0.28 -2.52 2.25
C VAL A 49 0.30 -3.85 1.85
N THR A 50 -0.13 -4.86 2.56
CA THR A 50 0.41 -6.20 2.50
C THR A 50 -0.17 -7.01 1.33
N ASP A 51 0.59 -7.95 0.75
CA ASP A 51 0.20 -8.74 -0.42
C ASP A 51 0.09 -10.24 -0.08
N ASN A 52 -1.12 -10.80 -0.24
CA ASN A 52 -1.44 -12.22 -0.05
C ASN A 52 -0.80 -12.84 1.22
N GLN A 53 -1.04 -12.23 2.39
CA GLN A 53 -0.46 -12.69 3.65
C GLN A 53 -0.75 -14.15 3.90
N THR A 54 0.22 -14.84 4.49
CA THR A 54 0.13 -16.27 4.83
C THR A 54 -0.17 -17.15 3.60
N SER A 55 0.18 -16.69 2.40
CA SER A 55 -0.12 -17.37 1.12
C SER A 55 -1.61 -17.61 0.89
N VAL A 56 -2.46 -16.72 1.41
CA VAL A 56 -3.92 -16.78 1.26
C VAL A 56 -4.37 -15.72 0.27
N VAL A 57 -5.27 -16.09 -0.64
CA VAL A 57 -5.89 -15.14 -1.60
C VAL A 57 -6.53 -13.98 -0.86
N ARG A 58 -6.13 -12.77 -1.24
CA ARG A 58 -6.72 -11.51 -0.79
C ARG A 58 -7.02 -10.60 -1.98
N MET A 59 -7.77 -9.54 -1.73
CA MET A 59 -7.82 -8.39 -2.65
C MET A 59 -6.38 -7.92 -2.95
N CYS A 60 -6.10 -7.63 -4.22
CA CYS A 60 -4.79 -7.19 -4.68
C CYS A 60 -4.29 -5.95 -3.89
N SER A 61 -3.05 -5.99 -3.41
CA SER A 61 -2.45 -4.90 -2.63
C SER A 61 -2.43 -3.58 -3.42
N MET A 62 -2.16 -3.62 -4.73
CA MET A 62 -2.19 -2.44 -5.59
C MET A 62 -3.58 -1.78 -5.66
N THR A 63 -4.66 -2.57 -5.69
CA THR A 63 -6.04 -2.04 -5.64
C THR A 63 -6.31 -1.34 -4.31
N VAL A 64 -5.84 -1.93 -3.20
CA VAL A 64 -5.96 -1.33 -1.87
C VAL A 64 -5.16 -0.02 -1.78
N CYS A 65 -3.94 0.03 -2.30
CA CYS A 65 -3.17 1.27 -2.40
C CYS A 65 -3.93 2.35 -3.17
N LYS A 66 -4.58 2.01 -4.29
CA LYS A 66 -5.36 2.97 -5.07
C LYS A 66 -6.55 3.53 -4.29
N ILE A 67 -7.22 2.70 -3.49
CA ILE A 67 -8.30 3.12 -2.59
C ILE A 67 -7.76 4.11 -1.55
N LEU A 68 -6.63 3.78 -0.90
CA LEU A 68 -6.00 4.64 0.11
C LEU A 68 -5.59 6.01 -0.46
N LEU A 69 -5.01 6.04 -1.68
CA LEU A 69 -4.72 7.30 -2.37
C LEU A 69 -5.99 8.14 -2.59
N GLY A 70 -7.10 7.50 -2.98
CA GLY A 70 -8.41 8.17 -3.09
C GLY A 70 -8.95 8.72 -1.77
N MET A 71 -8.48 8.19 -0.65
CA MET A 71 -8.79 8.64 0.71
C MET A 71 -7.80 9.69 1.26
N GLY A 72 -6.80 10.09 0.44
CA GLY A 72 -5.73 11.00 0.85
C GLY A 72 -4.73 10.39 1.84
N LEU A 73 -4.63 9.07 1.89
CA LEU A 73 -3.69 8.34 2.75
C LEU A 73 -2.54 7.81 1.88
N GLU A 74 -1.31 7.90 2.38
CA GLU A 74 -0.12 7.44 1.67
C GLU A 74 0.09 5.94 1.87
N PRO A 75 -0.04 5.11 0.81
CA PRO A 75 0.26 3.69 0.90
C PRO A 75 1.76 3.43 0.66
N ASN A 76 2.23 2.30 1.18
CA ASN A 76 3.50 1.67 0.81
C ASN A 76 3.18 0.27 0.28
N LEU A 77 3.28 0.10 -1.04
CA LEU A 77 2.92 -1.14 -1.72
C LEU A 77 3.92 -2.24 -1.40
N GLN A 78 3.46 -3.29 -0.71
CA GLN A 78 4.20 -4.53 -0.64
C GLN A 78 3.77 -5.44 -1.80
N MET A 79 4.73 -6.19 -2.32
CA MET A 79 4.52 -7.19 -3.35
C MET A 79 5.31 -8.43 -3.00
N VAL A 80 4.64 -9.59 -3.00
CA VAL A 80 5.34 -10.87 -2.88
C VAL A 80 5.70 -11.42 -4.26
N CYS A 81 6.92 -11.95 -4.39
CA CYS A 81 7.41 -12.53 -5.64
C CYS A 81 7.02 -14.01 -5.82
N ARG A 82 6.61 -14.70 -4.75
CA ARG A 82 6.33 -16.15 -4.76
C ARG A 82 5.27 -16.55 -5.79
N ASP A 83 4.24 -15.73 -5.92
CA ASP A 83 3.03 -16.06 -6.68
C ASP A 83 3.01 -15.40 -8.08
N ARG A 84 4.12 -14.79 -8.51
CA ARG A 84 4.24 -14.03 -9.77
C ARG A 84 5.55 -14.37 -10.50
N ASN A 85 5.48 -14.39 -11.83
CA ASN A 85 6.70 -14.45 -12.64
C ASN A 85 7.30 -13.03 -12.82
N ARG A 86 8.53 -12.95 -13.35
CA ARG A 86 9.23 -11.68 -13.57
C ARG A 86 8.44 -10.68 -14.42
N ILE A 87 7.74 -11.15 -15.46
CA ILE A 87 6.96 -10.28 -16.35
C ILE A 87 5.78 -9.67 -15.58
N ALA A 88 5.08 -10.48 -14.78
CA ALA A 88 3.98 -10.03 -13.93
C ALA A 88 4.47 -8.99 -12.91
N ILE A 89 5.59 -9.22 -12.23
CA ILE A 89 6.17 -8.25 -11.29
C ILE A 89 6.50 -6.92 -11.99
N GLN A 90 7.15 -6.95 -13.14
CA GLN A 90 7.49 -5.73 -13.88
C GLN A 90 6.24 -4.99 -14.36
N SER A 91 5.25 -5.73 -14.87
CA SER A 91 3.95 -5.17 -15.26
C SER A 91 3.25 -4.49 -14.08
N ASP A 92 3.24 -5.13 -12.91
CA ASP A 92 2.63 -4.60 -11.69
C ASP A 92 3.36 -3.33 -11.21
N LEU A 93 4.70 -3.30 -11.24
CA LEU A 93 5.47 -2.11 -10.86
C LEU A 93 5.24 -0.91 -11.80
N LEU A 94 5.20 -1.15 -13.12
CA LEU A 94 4.86 -0.11 -14.09
C LEU A 94 3.44 0.40 -13.89
N SER A 95 2.49 -0.49 -13.56
CA SER A 95 1.11 -0.14 -13.27
C SER A 95 0.99 0.68 -11.99
N ALA A 96 1.70 0.28 -10.92
CA ALA A 96 1.71 0.99 -9.65
C ALA A 96 2.19 2.44 -9.83
N TYR A 97 3.31 2.62 -10.53
CA TYR A 97 3.84 3.96 -10.85
C TYR A 97 2.82 4.80 -11.64
N ALA A 98 2.19 4.23 -12.67
CA ALA A 98 1.18 4.92 -13.47
C ALA A 98 -0.08 5.29 -12.66
N LEU A 99 -0.39 4.54 -11.60
CA LEU A 99 -1.52 4.81 -10.70
C LEU A 99 -1.21 5.87 -9.63
N GLY A 100 0.05 6.33 -9.54
CA GLY A 100 0.54 7.29 -8.56
C GLY A 100 0.90 6.67 -7.21
N ILE A 101 1.23 5.38 -7.19
CA ILE A 101 1.68 4.63 -6.02
C ILE A 101 3.21 4.64 -5.97
#